data_AF-A0A7S2JHD6-F1
#
_entry.id   AF-A0A7S2JHD6-F1
#
_cell.length_a   1.000
_cell.length_b   1.000
_cell.length_c   1.000
_cell.angle_alpha   90.00
_cell.angle_beta   90.00
_cell.angle_gamma   90.00
#
_symmetry.space_group_name_H-M   'P 1'
#
loop_
_entity.id
_entity.type
_entity.pdbx_description
1 polymer ?
#
loop_
_entity_poly.entity_id
_entity_poly.type
_entity_poly.pdbx_seq_one_letter_code
_entity_poly.pdbx_strand_id
1 'polypeptide(L)'
;ERWECAIHALDAVFTFDGTPMSVAFEDSGRAVEILAQLRNVIKMGLQPDTKALQNVPHLVLLSADWYHEHMKPVMAEWLELWLTRQHVFGLSREQVLEYIKADWSLLSMGVDGVATRLKENDAATENVWGLYQLTREMTAGENGESVPRINQKAMQLLNLVADWLRTYLPHCLQKIDRVSFGMLRTSEYRAQLSVEPNMPRSRYKLAIPFVGKDVPSSASEFAHPDVIIGLTVLA
;
A
#
# COMPACT_ATOMS: atom_id res chain seq x y z
N GLU A 1 10.38 10.18 2.67
CA GLU A 1 9.56 9.55 1.61
C GLU A 1 8.83 8.27 2.05
N ARG A 2 9.47 7.11 2.25
CA ARG A 2 8.73 5.86 2.63
C ARG A 2 7.92 5.99 3.92
N TRP A 3 8.54 6.52 4.98
CA TRP A 3 7.86 6.81 6.24
C TRP A 3 6.73 7.82 6.09
N GLU A 4 6.95 8.88 5.31
CA GLU A 4 5.92 9.90 5.05
C GLU A 4 4.71 9.32 4.30
N CYS A 5 4.93 8.46 3.30
CA CYS A 5 3.85 7.80 2.57
C CYS A 5 3.04 6.89 3.52
N ALA A 6 3.72 6.13 4.37
CA ALA A 6 3.09 5.25 5.35
C ALA A 6 2.26 6.03 6.37
N ILE A 7 2.86 7.06 6.97
CA ILE A 7 2.20 7.95 7.94
C ILE A 7 1.01 8.62 7.28
N HIS A 8 1.18 9.17 6.08
CA HIS A 8 0.08 9.78 5.33
C HIS A 8 -1.04 8.76 5.10
N ALA A 9 -0.75 7.57 4.59
CA ALA A 9 -1.76 6.53 4.35
C ALA A 9 -2.55 6.14 5.62
N LEU A 10 -1.86 5.97 6.75
CA LEU A 10 -2.46 5.53 8.01
C LEU A 10 -3.15 6.64 8.78
N ASP A 11 -2.67 7.88 8.68
CA ASP A 11 -3.27 9.06 9.33
C ASP A 11 -4.77 9.17 8.99
N ALA A 12 -5.11 9.02 7.71
CA ALA A 12 -6.51 9.05 7.26
C ALA A 12 -7.39 8.03 8.00
N VAL A 13 -6.84 6.84 8.29
CA VAL A 13 -7.57 5.79 9.00
C VAL A 13 -7.80 6.20 10.46
N PHE A 14 -6.83 6.84 11.12
CA PHE A 14 -6.97 7.27 12.52
C PHE A 14 -8.00 8.39 12.71
N THR A 15 -8.21 9.23 11.70
CA THR A 15 -9.19 10.34 11.79
C THR A 15 -10.67 9.90 11.74
N PHE A 16 -10.94 8.60 11.60
CA PHE A 16 -12.31 8.09 11.42
C PHE A 16 -13.23 8.38 12.62
N ASP A 17 -12.67 8.43 13.83
CA ASP A 17 -13.40 8.72 15.08
C ASP A 17 -13.59 10.21 15.35
N GLY A 18 -13.08 11.08 14.47
CA GLY A 18 -13.13 12.53 14.63
C GLY A 18 -11.84 13.15 15.14
N THR A 19 -10.80 12.33 15.41
CA THR A 19 -9.45 12.83 15.67
C THR A 19 -8.95 13.69 14.50
N PRO A 20 -8.32 14.86 14.76
CA PRO A 20 -7.73 15.68 13.72
C PRO A 20 -6.65 14.93 12.93
N MET A 21 -6.49 15.26 11.64
CA MET A 21 -5.34 14.77 10.86
C MET A 21 -4.03 15.28 11.45
N SER A 22 -2.99 14.46 11.45
CA SER A 22 -1.64 14.84 11.92
C SER A 22 -0.71 15.30 10.80
N VAL A 23 -1.09 15.07 9.54
CA VAL A 23 -0.35 15.52 8.36
C VAL A 23 -0.71 16.95 7.98
N ALA A 24 0.25 17.65 7.36
CA ALA A 24 0.13 19.07 6.98
C ALA A 24 -0.79 19.32 5.77
N PHE A 25 -2.09 19.08 5.96
CA PHE A 25 -3.18 19.30 5.00
C PHE A 25 -4.41 19.96 5.67
N GLU A 26 -4.27 20.58 6.84
CA GLU A 26 -5.42 21.11 7.60
C GLU A 26 -6.19 22.20 6.83
N ASP A 27 -5.48 23.00 6.02
CA ASP A 27 -6.06 24.07 5.21
C ASP A 27 -6.63 23.58 3.86
N SER A 28 -6.53 22.28 3.56
CA SER A 28 -6.99 21.72 2.29
C SER A 28 -8.44 21.26 2.38
N GLY A 29 -9.36 22.02 1.78
CA GLY A 29 -10.78 21.63 1.69
C GLY A 29 -10.98 20.25 1.06
N ARG A 30 -10.17 19.92 0.04
CA ARG A 30 -10.17 18.59 -0.60
C ARG A 30 -9.75 17.47 0.37
N ALA A 31 -8.76 17.71 1.22
CA ALA A 31 -8.33 16.75 2.23
C ALA A 31 -9.47 16.47 3.23
N VAL A 32 -10.13 17.51 3.72
CA VAL A 32 -11.27 17.41 4.63
C VAL A 32 -12.43 16.62 4.01
N GLU A 33 -12.76 16.88 2.74
CA GLU A 33 -13.80 16.16 2.00
C GLU A 33 -13.48 14.66 1.86
N ILE A 34 -12.24 14.32 1.50
CA ILE A 34 -11.80 12.92 1.37
C ILE A 34 -11.89 12.19 2.71
N LEU A 35 -11.44 12.80 3.81
CA LEU A 35 -11.54 12.18 5.13
C LEU A 35 -12.99 12.01 5.60
N ALA A 36 -13.87 12.97 5.27
CA ALA A 36 -15.30 12.83 5.56
C ALA A 36 -15.92 11.66 4.78
N GLN A 37 -15.56 11.47 3.51
CA GLN A 37 -15.98 10.32 2.72
C GLN A 37 -15.42 9.01 3.29
N LEU A 38 -14.14 8.98 3.65
CA LEU A 38 -13.49 7.80 4.22
C LEU A 38 -14.15 7.38 5.54
N ARG A 39 -14.49 8.36 6.39
CA ARG A 39 -15.24 8.12 7.63
C ARG A 39 -16.57 7.43 7.37
N ASN A 40 -17.30 7.84 6.34
CA ASN A 40 -18.56 7.20 5.97
C ASN A 40 -18.36 5.76 5.50
N VAL A 41 -17.32 5.50 4.70
CA VAL A 41 -16.95 4.15 4.26
C VAL A 41 -16.55 3.27 5.44
N ILE A 42 -15.73 3.76 6.38
CA ILE A 42 -15.36 3.02 7.59
C ILE A 42 -16.59 2.70 8.44
N LYS A 43 -17.49 3.68 8.65
CA LYS A 43 -18.74 3.47 9.38
C LYS A 43 -19.62 2.40 8.73
N MET A 44 -19.71 2.39 7.40
CA MET A 44 -20.41 1.35 6.66
C MET A 44 -19.76 -0.03 6.90
N GLY A 45 -18.44 -0.13 6.83
CA GLY A 45 -17.73 -1.39 7.08
C GLY A 45 -17.91 -1.93 8.50
N LEU A 46 -18.12 -1.05 9.49
CA LEU A 46 -18.38 -1.39 10.89
C LEU A 46 -19.83 -1.81 11.17
N GLN A 47 -20.77 -1.62 10.23
CA GLN A 47 -22.16 -2.02 10.44
C GLN A 47 -22.30 -3.54 10.58
N PRO A 48 -23.20 -4.05 11.44
CA PRO A 48 -23.39 -5.49 11.65
C PRO A 48 -23.68 -6.28 10.37
N ASP A 49 -24.42 -5.69 9.42
CA ASP A 49 -24.82 -6.34 8.17
C ASP A 49 -23.66 -6.42 7.16
N THR A 50 -22.73 -5.47 7.20
CA THR A 50 -21.54 -5.44 6.32
C THR A 50 -20.39 -6.22 6.94
N LYS A 51 -20.06 -5.92 8.20
CA LYS A 51 -19.02 -6.57 9.03
C LYS A 51 -17.69 -6.76 8.29
N ALA A 52 -17.29 -5.76 7.51
CA ALA A 52 -16.01 -5.74 6.81
C ALA A 52 -14.89 -5.15 7.67
N LEU A 53 -15.23 -4.42 8.73
CA LEU A 53 -14.34 -3.88 9.74
C LEU A 53 -14.86 -4.26 11.14
N GLN A 54 -13.95 -4.35 12.11
CA GLN A 54 -14.27 -4.29 13.54
C GLN A 54 -13.45 -3.18 14.20
N ASN A 55 -13.86 -2.70 15.36
CA ASN A 55 -13.15 -1.65 16.11
C ASN A 55 -12.76 -2.08 17.54
N VAL A 56 -12.76 -3.39 17.82
CA VAL A 56 -12.35 -3.95 19.11
C VAL A 56 -11.28 -5.01 18.86
N PRO A 57 -10.06 -4.90 19.41
CA PRO A 57 -9.55 -3.82 20.28
C PRO A 57 -9.37 -2.44 19.61
N HIS A 58 -9.21 -2.41 18.30
CA HIS A 58 -9.04 -1.21 17.47
C HIS A 58 -9.56 -1.51 16.06
N LEU A 59 -9.39 -0.58 15.12
CA LEU A 59 -9.88 -0.75 13.76
C LEU A 59 -9.11 -1.86 13.03
N VAL A 60 -9.81 -2.92 12.65
CA VAL A 60 -9.24 -4.09 11.95
C VAL A 60 -10.09 -4.45 10.75
N LEU A 61 -9.44 -4.59 9.60
CA LEU A 61 -10.04 -5.05 8.35
C LEU A 61 -10.30 -6.56 8.38
N LEU A 62 -11.53 -6.95 8.10
CA LEU A 62 -11.98 -8.34 8.08
C LEU A 62 -12.13 -8.90 6.65
N SER A 63 -12.30 -8.03 5.65
CA SER A 63 -12.50 -8.41 4.24
C SER A 63 -11.64 -7.59 3.28
N ALA A 64 -10.68 -8.26 2.61
CA ALA A 64 -9.84 -7.62 1.58
C ALA A 64 -10.65 -7.19 0.35
N ASP A 65 -11.63 -7.99 -0.06
CA ASP A 65 -12.49 -7.67 -1.21
C ASP A 65 -13.29 -6.39 -0.95
N TRP A 66 -13.85 -6.26 0.26
CA TRP A 66 -14.56 -5.05 0.65
C TRP A 66 -13.64 -3.82 0.65
N TYR A 67 -12.40 -3.97 1.13
CA TYR A 67 -11.41 -2.90 1.04
C TYR A 67 -11.18 -2.47 -0.41
N HIS A 68 -10.95 -3.42 -1.31
CA HIS A 68 -10.67 -3.12 -2.72
C HIS A 68 -11.86 -2.46 -3.44
N GLU A 69 -13.09 -2.83 -3.08
CA GLU A 69 -14.30 -2.30 -3.69
C GLU A 69 -14.71 -0.94 -3.11
N HIS A 70 -14.64 -0.76 -1.79
CA HIS A 70 -15.25 0.40 -1.11
C HIS A 70 -14.24 1.40 -0.55
N MET A 71 -13.17 0.92 0.08
CA MET A 71 -12.21 1.77 0.80
C MET A 71 -11.07 2.26 -0.08
N LYS A 72 -10.54 1.40 -0.96
CA LYS A 72 -9.44 1.68 -1.89
C LYS A 72 -9.71 2.91 -2.76
N PRO A 73 -10.91 3.13 -3.35
CA PRO A 73 -11.15 4.32 -4.17
C PRO A 73 -10.96 5.63 -3.40
N VAL A 74 -11.42 5.70 -2.14
CA VAL A 74 -11.28 6.90 -1.30
C VAL A 74 -9.83 7.05 -0.80
N MET A 75 -9.18 5.94 -0.46
CA MET A 75 -7.76 5.95 -0.08
C MET A 75 -6.85 6.36 -1.25
N ALA A 76 -7.23 6.05 -2.49
CA ALA A 76 -6.50 6.48 -3.69
C ALA A 76 -6.48 8.01 -3.81
N GLU A 77 -7.63 8.65 -3.55
CA GLU A 77 -7.74 10.12 -3.53
C GLU A 77 -6.87 10.74 -2.45
N TRP A 78 -6.84 10.12 -1.27
CA TRP A 78 -6.00 10.56 -0.16
C TRP A 78 -4.51 10.46 -0.47
N LEU A 79 -4.06 9.33 -1.02
CA LEU A 79 -2.66 9.12 -1.39
C LEU A 79 -2.22 9.97 -2.60
N GLU A 80 -3.14 10.32 -3.49
CA GLU A 80 -2.86 11.23 -4.60
C GLU A 80 -2.53 12.65 -4.11
N LEU A 81 -3.12 13.12 -3.00
CA LEU A 81 -2.73 14.40 -2.39
C LEU A 81 -1.26 14.41 -1.98
N TRP A 82 -0.78 13.29 -1.45
CA TRP A 82 0.63 13.14 -1.09
C TRP A 82 1.52 13.18 -2.33
N LEU A 83 1.17 12.46 -3.42
CA LEU A 83 1.91 12.50 -4.69
C LEU A 83 1.98 13.91 -5.29
N THR A 84 0.88 14.66 -5.22
CA THR A 84 0.83 16.06 -5.66
C THR A 84 1.84 16.92 -4.89
N ARG A 85 1.93 16.74 -3.58
CA ARG A 85 2.91 17.45 -2.72
C ARG A 85 4.35 17.04 -3.02
N GLN A 86 4.58 15.81 -3.47
CA GLN A 86 5.91 15.34 -3.89
C GLN A 86 6.32 15.85 -5.30
N HIS A 87 5.49 16.69 -5.93
CA HIS A 87 5.73 17.23 -7.27
C HIS A 87 5.94 16.14 -8.33
N VAL A 88 5.09 15.12 -8.31
CA VAL A 88 5.03 14.08 -9.35
C VAL A 88 4.43 14.70 -10.62
N PHE A 89 5.26 14.90 -11.64
CA PHE A 89 4.87 15.45 -12.94
C PHE A 89 4.79 14.36 -14.03
N GLY A 90 4.11 14.69 -15.14
CA GLY A 90 4.05 13.85 -16.35
C GLY A 90 2.73 13.08 -16.53
N LEU A 91 1.90 13.02 -15.49
CA LEU A 91 0.58 12.40 -15.51
C LEU A 91 -0.49 13.39 -15.04
N SER A 92 -1.71 13.30 -15.60
CA SER A 92 -2.88 13.96 -15.01
C SER A 92 -3.29 13.27 -13.70
N ARG A 93 -4.09 13.94 -12.87
CA ARG A 93 -4.64 13.34 -11.65
C ARG A 93 -5.40 12.05 -11.93
N GLU A 94 -6.20 12.02 -12.99
CA GLU A 94 -6.98 10.84 -13.41
C GLU A 94 -6.04 9.68 -13.75
N GLN A 95 -4.96 9.96 -14.49
CA GLN A 95 -3.94 8.97 -14.83
C GLN A 95 -3.19 8.45 -13.60
N VAL A 96 -2.89 9.32 -12.62
CA VAL A 96 -2.29 8.91 -11.34
C VAL A 96 -3.23 7.98 -10.59
N LEU A 97 -4.51 8.34 -10.47
CA LEU A 97 -5.52 7.53 -9.79
C LEU A 97 -5.70 6.17 -10.49
N GLU A 98 -5.77 6.14 -11.81
CA GLU A 98 -5.81 4.90 -12.60
C GLU A 98 -4.57 4.05 -12.34
N TYR A 99 -3.38 4.63 -12.38
CA TYR A 99 -2.11 3.95 -12.16
C TYR A 99 -2.02 3.28 -10.78
N ILE A 100 -2.31 4.02 -9.70
CA ILE A 100 -2.14 3.49 -8.33
C ILE A 100 -3.21 2.44 -7.97
N LYS A 101 -4.38 2.51 -8.62
CA LYS A 101 -5.47 1.52 -8.44
C LYS A 101 -5.35 0.30 -9.33
N ALA A 102 -4.60 0.40 -10.44
CA ALA A 102 -4.49 -0.61 -11.48
C ALA A 102 -4.03 -1.96 -10.94
N ASP A 103 -4.54 -3.05 -11.52
CA ASP A 103 -4.08 -4.40 -11.22
C ASP A 103 -2.87 -4.81 -12.09
N TRP A 104 -1.69 -4.42 -11.63
CA TRP A 104 -0.40 -4.80 -12.22
C TRP A 104 -0.14 -6.31 -12.30
N SER A 105 -0.93 -7.16 -11.61
CA SER A 105 -0.80 -8.61 -11.76
C SER A 105 -1.27 -9.12 -13.13
N LEU A 106 -1.97 -8.29 -13.90
CA LEU A 106 -2.39 -8.58 -15.28
C LEU A 106 -1.24 -8.51 -16.30
N LEU A 107 -0.06 -8.03 -15.86
CA LEU A 107 1.16 -8.04 -16.64
C LEU A 107 2.18 -9.00 -16.03
N SER A 108 2.98 -9.64 -16.88
CA SER A 108 4.16 -10.41 -16.47
C SER A 108 5.42 -9.64 -16.79
N MET A 109 6.35 -9.55 -15.85
CA MET A 109 7.65 -8.91 -16.10
C MET A 109 8.64 -9.93 -16.66
N GLY A 110 9.15 -9.68 -17.87
CA GLY A 110 10.23 -10.45 -18.46
C GLY A 110 11.55 -10.24 -17.73
N VAL A 111 12.49 -11.17 -17.92
CA VAL A 111 13.87 -11.07 -17.41
C VAL A 111 14.65 -9.89 -17.99
N ASP A 112 14.20 -9.36 -19.13
CA ASP A 112 14.68 -8.16 -19.79
C ASP A 112 14.09 -6.86 -19.22
N GLY A 113 13.17 -6.94 -18.24
CA GLY A 113 12.48 -5.79 -17.67
C GLY A 113 11.35 -5.24 -18.57
N VAL A 114 10.99 -5.98 -19.62
CA VAL A 114 9.85 -5.65 -20.49
C VAL A 114 8.62 -6.42 -20.00
N ALA A 115 7.50 -5.72 -19.84
CA ALA A 115 6.26 -6.35 -19.44
C ALA A 115 5.58 -7.01 -20.64
N THR A 116 4.88 -8.10 -20.39
CA THR A 116 4.00 -8.77 -21.36
C THR A 116 2.59 -8.86 -20.79
N ARG A 117 1.60 -8.87 -21.68
CA ARG A 117 0.19 -9.03 -21.32
C ARG A 117 -0.08 -10.49 -20.96
N LEU A 118 -0.76 -10.74 -19.85
CA LEU A 118 -1.15 -12.11 -19.49
C LEU A 118 -2.37 -12.62 -20.25
N LYS A 119 -3.31 -11.72 -20.60
CA LYS A 119 -4.52 -12.04 -21.34
C LYS A 119 -4.70 -11.06 -22.49
N GLU A 120 -4.50 -11.53 -23.71
CA GLU A 120 -4.76 -10.72 -24.91
C GLU A 120 -6.26 -10.51 -25.11
N ASN A 121 -6.65 -9.31 -25.55
CA ASN A 121 -8.04 -8.90 -25.80
C ASN A 121 -8.95 -8.82 -24.55
N ASP A 122 -8.35 -8.81 -23.35
CA ASP A 122 -9.07 -8.52 -22.11
C ASP A 122 -9.00 -7.01 -21.80
N ALA A 123 -10.17 -6.37 -21.64
CA ALA A 123 -10.26 -4.92 -21.46
C ALA A 123 -9.47 -4.41 -20.23
N ALA A 124 -9.47 -5.17 -19.13
CA ALA A 124 -8.72 -4.80 -17.94
C ALA A 124 -7.21 -4.88 -18.18
N THR A 125 -6.75 -5.93 -18.87
CA THR A 125 -5.34 -6.11 -19.24
C THR A 125 -4.86 -5.02 -20.20
N GLU A 126 -5.67 -4.65 -21.21
CA GLU A 126 -5.33 -3.56 -22.14
C GLU A 126 -5.30 -2.19 -21.46
N ASN A 127 -6.17 -1.93 -20.47
CA ASN A 127 -6.10 -0.71 -19.68
C ASN A 127 -4.78 -0.60 -18.89
N VAL A 128 -4.38 -1.69 -18.20
CA VAL A 128 -3.11 -1.72 -17.46
C VAL A 128 -1.91 -1.64 -18.42
N TRP A 129 -2.02 -2.24 -19.60
CA TRP A 129 -1.01 -2.11 -20.66
C TRP A 129 -0.87 -0.66 -21.14
N GLY A 130 -1.97 0.06 -21.36
CA GLY A 130 -1.95 1.47 -21.71
C GLY A 130 -1.21 2.32 -20.67
N LEU A 131 -1.46 2.08 -19.38
CA LEU A 131 -0.74 2.75 -18.28
C LEU A 131 0.76 2.39 -18.27
N TYR A 132 1.10 1.12 -18.50
CA TYR A 132 2.49 0.68 -18.62
C TYR A 132 3.23 1.42 -19.74
N GLN A 133 2.60 1.57 -20.90
CA GLN A 133 3.17 2.29 -22.04
C GLN A 133 3.29 3.79 -21.74
N LEU A 134 2.22 4.40 -21.23
CA LEU A 134 2.15 5.82 -20.88
C LEU A 134 3.31 6.24 -19.96
N THR A 135 3.61 5.42 -18.93
CA THR A 135 4.70 5.72 -17.98
C THR A 135 6.11 5.59 -18.57
N ARG A 136 6.24 4.99 -19.76
CA ARG A 136 7.50 4.79 -20.49
C ARG A 136 7.64 5.67 -21.73
N GLU A 137 6.64 6.49 -22.02
CA GLU A 137 6.70 7.43 -23.12
C GLU A 137 7.84 8.43 -22.93
N MET A 138 8.40 8.88 -24.04
CA MET A 138 9.36 9.96 -24.07
C MET A 138 8.66 11.24 -24.53
N THR A 139 9.02 12.36 -23.92
CA THR A 139 8.52 13.71 -24.25
C THR A 139 9.69 14.60 -24.67
N ALA A 140 9.41 15.69 -25.39
CA ALA A 140 10.41 16.69 -25.70
C ALA A 140 10.71 17.55 -24.46
N GLY A 141 11.98 17.62 -24.06
CA GLY A 141 12.48 18.52 -23.03
C GLY A 141 12.61 19.96 -23.54
N GLU A 142 12.95 20.87 -22.63
CA GLU A 142 13.05 22.31 -22.93
C GLU A 142 14.07 22.62 -24.05
N ASN A 143 15.13 21.81 -24.16
CA ASN A 143 16.17 21.95 -25.18
C ASN A 143 15.94 21.07 -26.43
N GLY A 144 14.73 20.49 -26.59
CA GLY A 144 14.41 19.58 -27.69
C GLY A 144 14.97 18.17 -27.54
N GLU A 145 15.61 17.86 -26.41
CA GLU A 145 16.08 16.51 -26.09
C GLU A 145 14.92 15.57 -25.74
N SER A 146 15.08 14.28 -26.03
CA SER A 146 14.09 13.27 -25.66
C SER A 146 14.28 12.91 -24.18
N VAL A 147 13.30 13.24 -23.34
CA VAL A 147 13.31 12.95 -21.89
C VAL A 147 12.16 12.01 -21.53
N PRO A 148 12.30 11.18 -20.47
CA PRO A 148 11.19 10.37 -19.99
C PRO A 148 10.02 11.25 -19.55
N ARG A 149 8.80 10.87 -19.96
CA ARG A 149 7.56 11.55 -19.54
C ARG A 149 7.44 11.63 -18.03
N ILE A 150 7.83 10.55 -17.35
CA ILE A 150 7.89 10.45 -15.89
C ILE A 150 9.34 10.24 -15.50
N ASN A 151 9.86 11.13 -14.66
CA ASN A 151 11.23 10.97 -14.16
C ASN A 151 11.34 9.77 -13.20
N GLN A 152 12.56 9.29 -12.97
CA GLN A 152 12.82 8.11 -12.15
C GLN A 152 12.24 8.22 -10.73
N LYS A 153 12.36 9.40 -10.11
CA LYS A 153 11.87 9.64 -8.74
C LYS A 153 10.34 9.54 -8.68
N ALA A 154 9.66 10.21 -9.60
CA ALA A 154 8.20 10.18 -9.73
C ALA A 154 7.70 8.74 -9.94
N MET A 155 8.39 7.95 -10.77
CA MET A 155 8.07 6.55 -10.99
C MET A 155 8.19 5.70 -9.72
N GLN A 156 9.25 5.92 -8.92
CA GLN A 156 9.43 5.24 -7.63
C GLN A 156 8.32 5.59 -6.63
N LEU A 157 7.90 6.86 -6.58
CA LEU A 157 6.82 7.31 -5.71
C LEU A 157 5.45 6.76 -6.13
N LEU A 158 5.16 6.72 -7.45
CA LEU A 158 3.96 6.09 -7.99
C LEU A 158 3.87 4.61 -7.62
N ASN A 159 4.97 3.87 -7.76
CA ASN A 159 5.04 2.46 -7.37
C ASN A 159 4.88 2.28 -5.86
N LEU A 160 5.56 3.11 -5.06
CA LEU A 160 5.42 3.08 -3.60
C LEU A 160 3.96 3.27 -3.17
N VAL A 161 3.27 4.25 -3.75
CA VAL A 161 1.85 4.51 -3.44
C VAL A 161 0.95 3.38 -3.93
N ALA A 162 1.21 2.82 -5.11
CA ALA A 162 0.47 1.67 -5.63
C ALA A 162 0.59 0.46 -4.68
N ASP A 163 1.79 0.16 -4.20
CA ASP A 163 2.03 -0.94 -3.26
C ASP A 163 1.37 -0.68 -1.90
N TRP A 164 1.46 0.55 -1.39
CA TRP A 164 0.77 0.93 -0.15
C TRP A 164 -0.73 0.78 -0.26
N LEU A 165 -1.32 1.33 -1.33
CA LEU A 165 -2.76 1.32 -1.56
C LEU A 165 -3.30 -0.10 -1.78
N ARG A 166 -2.55 -0.97 -2.47
CA ARG A 166 -3.06 -2.28 -2.88
C ARG A 166 -2.68 -3.40 -1.95
N THR A 167 -1.54 -3.31 -1.29
CA THR A 167 -0.95 -4.44 -0.57
C THR A 167 -0.67 -4.09 0.88
N TYR A 168 0.12 -3.05 1.15
CA TYR A 168 0.61 -2.82 2.52
C TYR A 168 -0.48 -2.31 3.45
N LEU A 169 -1.28 -1.33 3.02
CA LEU A 169 -2.35 -0.76 3.84
C LEU A 169 -3.40 -1.80 4.24
N PRO A 170 -4.06 -2.54 3.32
CA PRO A 170 -5.03 -3.55 3.73
C PRO A 170 -4.39 -4.66 4.56
N HIS A 171 -3.15 -5.04 4.26
CA HIS A 171 -2.41 -6.02 5.04
C HIS A 171 -2.18 -5.56 6.49
N CYS A 172 -1.73 -4.32 6.70
CA CYS A 172 -1.53 -3.74 8.03
C CYS A 172 -2.86 -3.65 8.79
N LEU A 173 -3.92 -3.18 8.13
CA LEU A 173 -5.25 -3.07 8.74
C LEU A 173 -5.86 -4.42 9.12
N GLN A 174 -5.47 -5.53 8.49
CA GLN A 174 -5.96 -6.86 8.87
C GLN A 174 -5.34 -7.38 10.18
N LYS A 175 -4.35 -6.69 10.75
CA LYS A 175 -3.63 -7.14 11.94
C LYS A 175 -4.25 -6.60 13.21
N ILE A 176 -4.22 -7.45 14.23
CA ILE A 176 -4.50 -7.05 15.60
C ILE A 176 -3.14 -6.82 16.27
N ASP A 177 -2.83 -5.57 16.58
CA ASP A 177 -1.61 -5.08 17.27
C ASP A 177 -1.51 -5.49 18.74
N ARG A 178 -1.66 -6.79 19.03
CA ARG A 178 -1.43 -7.39 20.35
C ARG A 178 -0.12 -8.19 20.42
N VAL A 179 0.85 -7.80 19.59
CA VAL A 179 2.02 -8.62 19.30
C VAL A 179 3.05 -8.53 20.44
N SER A 180 3.34 -9.66 21.07
CA SER A 180 4.55 -9.83 21.87
C SER A 180 5.73 -10.14 20.93
N PHE A 181 6.83 -9.42 21.06
CA PHE A 181 8.03 -9.59 20.22
C PHE A 181 9.08 -10.47 20.91
N GLY A 182 9.81 -11.25 20.11
CA GLY A 182 10.94 -12.05 20.57
C GLY A 182 11.93 -12.34 19.42
N MET A 183 12.97 -13.12 19.69
CA MET A 183 13.98 -13.51 18.69
C MET A 183 13.82 -14.99 18.36
N LEU A 184 14.07 -15.37 17.10
CA LEU A 184 14.16 -16.78 16.72
C LEU A 184 15.35 -17.45 17.43
N ARG A 185 15.10 -18.60 18.07
CA ARG A 185 16.16 -19.50 18.51
C ARG A 185 16.76 -20.22 17.31
N THR A 186 18.03 -20.63 17.41
CA THR A 186 18.74 -21.33 16.33
C THR A 186 18.03 -22.62 15.90
N SER A 187 17.37 -23.32 16.82
CA SER A 187 16.56 -24.51 16.53
C SER A 187 15.31 -24.19 15.71
N GLU A 188 14.58 -23.14 16.08
CA GLU A 188 13.36 -22.66 15.40
C GLU A 188 13.69 -22.17 13.98
N TYR A 189 14.81 -21.44 13.81
CA TYR A 189 15.27 -20.98 12.50
C TYR A 189 15.58 -22.14 11.54
N ARG A 190 16.24 -23.21 12.02
CA ARG A 190 16.52 -24.40 11.21
C ARG A 190 15.25 -25.14 10.81
N ALA A 191 14.28 -25.24 11.73
CA ALA A 191 12.99 -25.82 11.42
C ALA A 191 12.25 -25.01 10.35
N GLN A 192 12.25 -23.68 10.45
CA GLN A 192 11.63 -22.81 9.45
C GLN A 192 12.31 -22.88 8.08
N LEU A 193 13.64 -22.94 8.00
CA LEU A 193 14.36 -23.11 6.72
C LEU A 193 14.03 -24.44 6.01
N SER A 194 13.64 -25.48 6.76
CA SER A 194 13.21 -26.76 6.16
C SER A 194 11.84 -26.65 5.48
N VAL A 195 11.00 -25.72 5.93
CA VAL A 195 9.66 -25.45 5.39
C VAL A 195 9.72 -24.36 4.31
N GLU A 196 10.54 -23.33 4.53
CA GLU A 196 10.67 -22.16 3.66
C GLU A 196 12.17 -21.89 3.36
N PRO A 197 12.75 -22.58 2.35
CA PRO A 197 14.18 -22.49 2.06
C PRO A 197 14.67 -21.10 1.67
N ASN A 198 13.77 -20.25 1.14
CA ASN A 198 14.07 -18.91 0.66
C ASN A 198 13.83 -17.80 1.71
N MET A 199 13.66 -18.18 2.98
CA MET A 199 13.44 -17.23 4.07
C MET A 199 14.59 -16.21 4.19
N PRO A 200 14.30 -14.89 4.24
CA PRO A 200 15.33 -13.86 4.36
C PRO A 200 16.19 -14.01 5.61
N ARG A 201 17.52 -13.89 5.46
CA ARG A 201 18.47 -13.99 6.60
C ARG A 201 18.22 -12.95 7.69
N SER A 202 17.68 -11.78 7.32
CA SER A 202 17.32 -10.72 8.26
C SER A 202 16.30 -11.19 9.31
N ARG A 203 15.40 -12.13 8.96
CA ARG A 203 14.39 -12.67 9.89
C ARG A 203 15.00 -13.34 11.12
N TYR A 204 16.18 -13.96 11.00
CA TYR A 204 16.87 -14.55 12.15
C TYR A 204 17.44 -13.50 13.13
N LYS A 205 17.71 -12.29 12.63
CA LYS A 205 18.41 -11.23 13.36
C LYS A 205 17.50 -10.09 13.82
N LEU A 206 16.24 -10.08 13.40
CA LEU A 206 15.25 -9.07 13.75
C LEU A 206 14.22 -9.65 14.72
N ALA A 207 13.63 -8.77 15.53
CA ALA A 207 12.51 -9.12 16.38
C ALA A 207 11.35 -9.62 15.51
N ILE A 208 10.78 -10.76 15.89
CA ILE A 208 9.66 -11.38 15.20
C ILE A 208 8.44 -11.46 16.14
N PRO A 209 7.23 -11.39 15.58
CA PRO A 209 5.98 -11.56 16.30
C PRO A 209 5.82 -12.99 16.83
N PHE A 210 5.05 -13.13 17.90
CA PHE A 210 4.63 -14.42 18.43
C PHE A 210 3.11 -14.57 18.26
N VAL A 211 2.67 -15.71 17.72
CA VAL A 211 1.23 -16.02 17.49
C VAL A 211 0.55 -16.61 18.74
N GLY A 212 1.36 -16.94 19.74
CA GLY A 212 0.95 -17.50 21.03
C GLY A 212 2.13 -17.51 21.98
N LYS A 213 1.99 -18.17 23.13
CA LYS A 213 3.09 -18.30 24.08
C LYS A 213 4.26 -19.08 23.44
N ASP A 214 5.37 -18.39 23.22
CA ASP A 214 6.63 -18.95 22.70
C ASP A 214 6.58 -19.55 21.28
N VAL A 215 5.51 -19.28 20.50
CA VAL A 215 5.41 -19.71 19.09
C VAL A 215 5.74 -18.55 18.16
N PRO A 216 6.93 -18.55 17.53
CA PRO A 216 7.29 -17.52 16.55
C PRO A 216 6.37 -17.62 15.34
N SER A 217 5.89 -16.49 14.83
CA SER A 217 5.11 -16.48 13.61
C SER A 217 5.92 -17.06 12.44
N SER A 218 5.24 -17.76 11.54
CA SER A 218 5.76 -18.10 10.22
C SER A 218 5.65 -16.93 9.23
N ALA A 219 4.90 -15.87 9.57
CA ALA A 219 4.64 -14.79 8.64
C ALA A 219 5.90 -13.93 8.37
N SER A 220 6.36 -13.90 7.12
CA SER A 220 7.49 -13.10 6.61
C SER A 220 7.27 -11.58 6.70
N GLU A 221 6.07 -11.15 7.06
CA GLU A 221 5.59 -9.77 7.06
C GLU A 221 6.44 -8.80 7.90
N PHE A 222 7.09 -9.27 8.97
CA PHE A 222 8.01 -8.46 9.79
C PHE A 222 9.43 -8.34 9.25
N ALA A 223 9.71 -8.94 8.08
CA ALA A 223 10.95 -8.73 7.35
C ALA A 223 10.79 -7.63 6.27
N HIS A 224 9.56 -7.23 5.92
CA HIS A 224 9.32 -6.19 4.92
C HIS A 224 9.34 -4.80 5.58
N PRO A 225 10.24 -3.89 5.18
CA PRO A 225 10.44 -2.61 5.86
C PRO A 225 9.17 -1.75 5.89
N ASP A 226 8.40 -1.69 4.80
CA ASP A 226 7.17 -0.88 4.75
C ASP A 226 6.05 -1.43 5.65
N VAL A 227 5.98 -2.77 5.82
CA VAL A 227 5.01 -3.38 6.73
C VAL A 227 5.42 -3.11 8.18
N ILE A 228 6.72 -3.17 8.51
CA ILE A 228 7.23 -2.80 9.84
C ILE A 228 6.90 -1.33 10.13
N ILE A 229 7.11 -0.43 9.17
CA ILE A 229 6.75 0.99 9.32
C ILE A 229 5.25 1.11 9.59
N GLY A 230 4.41 0.44 8.81
CA GLY A 230 2.96 0.50 8.97
C GLY A 230 2.50 0.02 10.34
N LEU A 231 3.00 -1.13 10.79
CA LEU A 231 2.70 -1.67 12.12
C LEU A 231 3.23 -0.77 13.25
N THR A 232 4.38 -0.10 13.04
CA THR A 232 4.93 0.86 14.02
C THR A 232 4.04 2.10 14.14
N VAL A 233 3.44 2.54 13.04
CA VAL A 233 2.52 3.70 13.05
C VAL A 233 1.15 3.33 13.65
N LEU A 234 0.73 2.06 13.53
CA LEU A 234 -0.52 1.54 14.12
C LEU A 234 -0.46 1.31 15.64
N ALA A 235 0.73 1.04 16.19
CA ALA A 235 0.96 0.73 17.61
C ALA A 235 1.01 1.97 18.50
#